data_AF-A0A2N7RYD4-F1
#
_entry.id   AF-A0A2N7RYD4-F1
#
_cell.length_a   1.000
_cell.length_b   1.000
_cell.length_c   1.000
_cell.angle_alpha   90.00
_cell.angle_beta   90.00
_cell.angle_gamma   90.00
#
_symmetry.space_group_name_H-M   'P 1'
#
loop_
_entity.id
_entity.type
_entity.pdbx_description
1 polymer ?
#
loop_
_entity_poly.entity_id
_entity_poly.type
_entity_poly.pdbx_seq_one_letter_code
_entity_poly.pdbx_strand_id
1 'polypeptide(L)'
;MFFPVQNKTLGGSMRVESQSGIGLPENVRFTKYRIAFSVVIVQGSTNSLALWSGLGLTEPTDLKLQEAQLRTEAKLELLSETFADAKRSQARAVVVMTQADMPPRVRRSVTGQPRDRFRF
;
A
#
# COMPACT_ATOMS: atom_id res chain seq x y z
N MET A 1 3.40 9.23 -7.80
CA MET A 1 4.08 10.12 -6.86
C MET A 1 3.04 10.70 -5.90
N PHE A 2 3.01 10.20 -4.67
CA PHE A 2 2.20 10.76 -3.59
C PHE A 2 3.01 11.87 -2.91
N PHE A 3 2.54 13.11 -2.99
CA PHE A 3 3.02 14.29 -2.25
C PHE A 3 4.56 14.45 -2.08
N PRO A 4 5.31 14.93 -3.11
CA PRO A 4 6.75 15.23 -3.00
C PRO A 4 7.16 16.16 -1.86
N VAL A 5 6.23 17.06 -1.51
CA VAL A 5 6.47 18.20 -0.65
C VAL A 5 5.63 17.98 0.60
N GLN A 6 6.30 17.87 1.74
CA GLN A 6 5.62 17.85 3.04
C GLN A 6 4.63 19.02 3.12
N ASN A 7 3.45 18.79 3.66
CA ASN A 7 2.40 19.81 3.85
C ASN A 7 1.77 20.39 2.57
N LYS A 8 1.86 19.72 1.42
CA LYS A 8 1.16 20.14 0.20
C LYS A 8 0.36 19.01 -0.43
N THR A 9 -0.93 19.24 -0.67
CA THR A 9 -1.79 18.32 -1.44
C THR A 9 -2.13 18.89 -2.81
N LEU A 10 -2.69 18.08 -3.71
CA LEU A 10 -3.11 18.50 -5.05
C LEU A 10 -4.26 19.53 -5.05
N GLY A 11 -5.03 19.63 -3.96
CA GLY A 11 -6.20 20.52 -3.84
C GLY A 11 -6.01 21.75 -2.94
N GLY A 12 -4.80 21.98 -2.39
CA GLY A 12 -4.51 23.11 -1.50
C GLY A 12 -3.49 22.81 -0.41
N SER A 13 -3.16 23.83 0.39
CA SER A 13 -2.27 23.70 1.55
C SER A 13 -2.99 22.97 2.68
N MET A 14 -2.45 21.81 3.06
CA MET A 14 -2.91 21.04 4.21
C MET A 14 -1.66 20.43 4.85
N ARG A 15 -1.56 20.51 6.19
CA ARG A 15 -0.46 19.88 6.90
C ARG A 15 -0.57 18.37 6.73
N VAL A 16 0.48 17.79 6.16
CA VAL A 16 0.56 16.38 5.76
C VAL A 16 1.97 15.93 6.06
N GLU A 17 2.09 14.96 6.96
CA GLU A 17 3.36 14.39 7.39
C GLU A 17 3.56 13.08 6.63
N SER A 18 4.75 12.88 6.06
CA SER A 18 5.08 11.70 5.26
C SER A 18 6.40 11.09 5.68
N GLN A 19 6.56 9.79 5.43
CA GLN A 19 7.82 9.07 5.61
C GLN A 19 8.77 9.24 4.40
N SER A 20 8.71 10.39 3.72
CA SER A 20 9.60 10.73 2.60
C SER A 20 11.08 10.70 2.97
N GLY A 21 11.43 11.00 4.23
CA GLY A 21 12.81 10.96 4.73
C GLY A 21 13.44 9.57 4.75
N ILE A 22 12.63 8.50 4.72
CA ILE A 22 13.09 7.10 4.60
C ILE A 22 12.73 6.49 3.24
N GLY A 23 12.39 7.32 2.24
CA GLY A 23 12.07 6.88 0.88
C GLY A 23 10.66 6.29 0.71
N LEU A 24 9.76 6.49 1.66
CA LEU A 24 8.36 6.01 1.62
C LEU A 24 7.35 7.18 1.63
N PRO A 25 7.35 8.06 0.62
CA PRO A 25 6.47 9.24 0.57
C PRO A 25 4.97 8.91 0.50
N GLU A 26 4.61 7.67 0.15
CA GLU A 26 3.25 7.14 0.16
C GLU A 26 2.66 6.96 1.57
N ASN A 27 3.50 6.78 2.58
CA ASN A 27 3.08 6.59 3.96
C ASN A 27 2.87 7.97 4.58
N VAL A 28 1.62 8.29 4.86
CA VAL A 28 1.19 9.66 5.14
C VAL A 28 0.23 9.69 6.33
N ARG A 29 0.37 10.69 7.20
CA ARG A 29 -0.62 11.02 8.22
C ARG A 29 -1.02 12.49 8.20
N PHE A 30 -2.27 12.75 8.53
CA PHE A 30 -2.81 14.11 8.67
C PHE A 30 -4.03 14.11 9.58
N THR A 31 -4.46 15.29 10.01
CA THR A 31 -5.66 15.46 10.83
C THR A 31 -6.59 16.49 10.21
N LYS A 32 -7.90 16.20 10.22
CA LYS A 32 -8.94 17.14 9.77
C LYS A 32 -10.20 16.96 10.60
N TYR A 33 -10.81 18.05 11.07
CA TYR A 33 -12.03 18.02 11.91
C TYR A 33 -11.94 17.10 13.14
N ARG A 34 -10.76 17.03 13.78
CA ARG A 34 -10.43 16.10 14.87
C ARG A 34 -10.55 14.61 14.50
N ILE A 35 -10.43 14.28 13.21
CA ILE A 35 -10.28 12.91 12.72
C ILE A 35 -8.83 12.74 12.29
N ALA A 36 -8.17 11.72 12.82
CA ALA A 36 -6.82 11.35 12.42
C ALA A 36 -6.88 10.41 11.22
N PHE A 37 -6.10 10.69 10.19
CA PHE A 37 -6.02 9.89 8.98
C PHE A 37 -4.61 9.32 8.84
N SER A 38 -4.52 8.03 8.51
CA SER A 38 -3.29 7.36 8.12
C SER A 38 -3.50 6.68 6.77
N VAL A 39 -2.58 6.92 5.84
CA VAL A 39 -2.55 6.32 4.51
C VAL A 39 -1.32 5.43 4.45
N VAL A 40 -1.54 4.14 4.17
CA VAL A 40 -0.47 3.14 4.05
C VAL A 40 -0.64 2.35 2.77
N ILE A 41 0.47 2.03 2.11
CA ILE A 41 0.46 1.06 1.01
C ILE A 41 0.64 -0.34 1.58
N VAL A 42 -0.36 -1.21 1.46
CA VAL A 42 -0.21 -2.63 1.73
C VAL A 42 0.31 -3.27 0.44
N GLN A 43 1.51 -3.86 0.49
CA GLN A 43 2.07 -4.47 -0.72
C GLN A 43 1.26 -5.69 -1.11
N GLY A 44 1.17 -5.94 -2.41
CA GLY A 44 0.48 -7.09 -2.98
C GLY A 44 1.15 -8.42 -2.69
N SER A 45 0.85 -9.44 -3.50
CA SER A 45 1.29 -10.85 -3.35
C SER A 45 2.55 -11.02 -2.48
N THR A 46 2.37 -11.59 -1.27
CA THR A 46 3.40 -11.88 -0.27
C THR A 46 4.32 -10.70 0.05
N ASN A 47 3.79 -9.48 0.21
CA ASN A 47 4.58 -8.25 0.41
C ASN A 47 5.59 -7.97 -0.72
N SER A 48 5.19 -8.24 -1.96
CA SER A 48 6.06 -8.17 -3.15
C SER A 48 7.23 -9.16 -3.16
N LEU A 49 7.21 -10.16 -2.26
CA LEU A 49 8.17 -11.25 -2.25
C LEU A 49 7.84 -12.34 -3.30
N ALA A 50 6.64 -12.32 -3.88
CA ALA A 50 6.35 -13.19 -5.01
C ALA A 50 7.37 -12.96 -6.14
N LEU A 51 7.86 -14.07 -6.70
CA LEU A 51 8.84 -14.04 -7.78
C LEU A 51 8.20 -13.44 -9.04
N TRP A 52 8.94 -12.58 -9.71
CA TRP A 52 8.55 -12.12 -11.04
C TRP A 52 8.90 -13.23 -12.03
N SER A 53 7.90 -13.72 -12.75
CA SER A 53 8.11 -14.73 -13.79
C SER A 53 9.06 -14.19 -14.86
N GLY A 54 9.93 -15.06 -15.39
CA GLY A 54 10.87 -14.71 -16.46
C GLY A 54 12.23 -14.18 -16.00
N LEU A 55 12.49 -14.01 -14.69
CA LEU A 55 13.80 -13.61 -14.17
C LEU A 55 14.72 -14.78 -13.76
N GLY A 56 14.25 -16.03 -13.86
CA GLY A 56 15.02 -17.22 -13.46
C GLY A 56 15.32 -17.33 -11.96
N LEU A 57 14.75 -16.44 -11.14
CA LEU A 57 14.90 -16.47 -9.68
C LEU A 57 14.01 -17.58 -9.11
N THR A 58 14.57 -18.36 -8.18
CA THR A 58 13.86 -19.40 -7.44
C THR A 58 13.46 -18.97 -6.03
N GLU A 59 14.03 -17.88 -5.52
CA GLU A 59 13.77 -17.32 -4.19
C GLU A 59 13.85 -15.78 -4.22
N PRO A 60 13.17 -15.06 -3.31
CA PRO A 60 13.32 -13.62 -3.16
C PRO A 60 14.78 -13.27 -2.83
N THR A 61 15.28 -12.16 -3.39
CA THR A 61 16.62 -11.66 -3.03
C THR A 61 16.62 -11.05 -1.63
N ASP A 62 17.79 -11.03 -0.98
CA ASP A 62 17.95 -10.37 0.33
C ASP A 62 17.50 -8.91 0.31
N LEU A 63 17.73 -8.20 -0.80
CA LEU A 63 17.27 -6.83 -0.99
C LEU A 63 15.74 -6.73 -0.94
N LYS A 64 15.01 -7.67 -1.55
CA LYS A 64 13.54 -7.71 -1.49
C LYS A 64 13.04 -8.01 -0.08
N LEU A 65 13.73 -8.89 0.66
CA LEU A 65 13.39 -9.20 2.05
C LEU A 65 13.60 -7.97 2.95
N GLN A 66 14.72 -7.27 2.80
CA GLN A 66 15.01 -6.04 3.53
C GLN A 66 14.00 -4.94 3.19
N GLU A 67 13.64 -4.77 1.93
CA GLU A 67 12.61 -3.80 1.52
C GLU A 67 11.24 -4.14 2.14
N ALA A 68 10.84 -5.42 2.11
CA ALA A 68 9.58 -5.87 2.70
C ALA A 68 9.54 -5.62 4.22
N GLN A 69 10.65 -5.88 4.91
CA GLN A 69 10.80 -5.61 6.35
C GLN A 69 10.71 -4.11 6.64
N LEU A 70 11.53 -3.29 5.98
CA LEU A 70 11.54 -1.83 6.13
C LEU A 70 10.14 -1.23 5.93
N ARG A 71 9.45 -1.62 4.86
CA ARG A 71 8.10 -1.13 4.58
C ARG A 71 7.10 -1.59 5.65
N THR A 72 7.25 -2.79 6.19
CA THR A 72 6.36 -3.31 7.24
C THR A 72 6.54 -2.54 8.54
N GLU A 73 7.78 -2.36 8.99
CA GLU A 73 8.12 -1.61 10.18
C GLU A 73 7.66 -0.16 10.08
N ALA A 74 7.92 0.50 8.96
CA ALA A 74 7.51 1.88 8.72
C ALA A 74 5.99 2.08 8.80
N LYS A 75 5.18 1.12 8.32
CA LYS A 75 3.72 1.16 8.43
C LYS A 75 3.26 0.96 9.88
N LEU A 76 3.86 0.02 10.61
CA LEU A 76 3.55 -0.22 12.01
C LEU A 76 3.88 1.00 12.87
N GLU A 77 5.00 1.66 12.61
CA GLU A 77 5.38 2.92 13.25
C GLU A 77 4.37 4.01 12.95
N LEU A 78 4.04 4.26 11.67
CA LEU A 78 3.07 5.30 11.28
C LEU A 78 1.69 5.07 11.92
N LEU A 79 1.23 3.82 11.97
CA LEU A 79 -0.04 3.48 12.62
C LEU A 79 0.04 3.70 14.14
N SER A 80 1.11 3.23 14.78
CA SER A 80 1.34 3.41 16.22
C SER A 80 1.34 4.88 16.60
N GLU A 81 2.06 5.73 15.86
CA GLU A 81 2.05 7.17 16.04
C GLU A 81 0.67 7.78 15.84
N THR A 82 -0.04 7.39 14.77
CA THR A 82 -1.39 7.91 14.49
C THR A 82 -2.35 7.63 15.64
N PHE A 83 -2.35 6.41 16.18
CA PHE A 83 -3.21 6.04 17.32
C PHE A 83 -2.78 6.74 18.60
N ALA A 84 -1.47 6.83 18.87
CA ALA A 84 -0.96 7.54 20.05
C ALA A 84 -1.35 9.02 20.01
N ASP A 85 -1.20 9.67 18.85
CA ASP A 85 -1.55 11.08 18.65
C ASP A 85 -3.05 11.29 18.77
N ALA A 86 -3.86 10.44 18.14
CA ALA A 86 -5.32 10.47 18.24
C ALA A 86 -5.80 10.36 19.70
N LYS A 87 -5.16 9.50 20.51
CA LYS A 87 -5.46 9.39 21.94
C LYS A 87 -5.08 10.67 22.69
N ARG A 88 -3.87 11.20 22.48
CA ARG A 88 -3.39 12.43 23.15
C ARG A 88 -4.24 13.65 22.78
N SER A 89 -4.65 13.77 21.52
CA SER A 89 -5.45 14.89 21.02
C SER A 89 -6.96 14.72 21.16
N GLN A 90 -7.42 13.59 21.73
CA GLN A 90 -8.84 13.24 21.85
C GLN A 90 -9.56 13.32 20.49
N ALA A 91 -8.97 12.70 19.47
CA ALA A 91 -9.59 12.61 18.15
C ALA A 91 -10.94 11.88 18.24
N ARG A 92 -11.90 12.28 17.39
CA ARG A 92 -13.24 11.69 17.31
C ARG A 92 -13.21 10.31 16.65
N ALA A 93 -12.26 10.09 15.75
CA ALA A 93 -12.08 8.84 15.03
C ALA A 93 -10.65 8.77 14.46
N VAL A 94 -10.25 7.54 14.13
CA VAL A 94 -9.07 7.24 13.31
C VAL A 94 -9.56 6.56 12.03
N VAL A 95 -9.10 7.05 10.88
CA VAL A 95 -9.35 6.45 9.57
C VAL A 95 -8.03 5.92 9.04
N VAL A 96 -8.00 4.62 8.76
CA VAL A 96 -6.86 3.96 8.10
C VAL A 96 -7.27 3.69 6.65
N MET A 97 -6.53 4.28 5.72
CA MET A 97 -6.71 4.12 4.29
C MET A 97 -5.60 3.21 3.76
N THR A 98 -5.99 2.07 3.22
CA THR A 98 -5.06 1.11 2.63
C THR A 98 -5.16 1.19 1.12
N GLN A 99 -4.02 1.38 0.45
CA GLN A 99 -3.89 1.06 -0.97
C GLN A 99 -3.22 -0.31 -1.07
N ALA A 100 -3.89 -1.27 -1.68
CA ALA A 100 -3.33 -2.60 -1.93
C ALA A 100 -3.10 -2.80 -3.42
N ASP A 101 -1.96 -3.39 -3.78
CA ASP A 101 -1.79 -3.99 -5.11
C ASP A 101 -2.37 -5.41 -5.04
N MET A 102 -3.51 -5.64 -5.69
CA MET A 102 -4.14 -6.97 -5.64
C MET A 102 -3.59 -7.84 -6.78
N PRO A 103 -3.32 -9.14 -6.53
CA PRO A 103 -2.94 -10.03 -7.62
C PRO A 103 -4.02 -10.03 -8.71
N PRO A 104 -3.64 -10.17 -9.99
CA PRO A 104 -4.61 -10.22 -11.07
C PRO A 104 -5.61 -11.35 -10.81
N ARG A 105 -6.90 -11.11 -11.14
CA ARG A 105 -7.92 -12.17 -11.07
C ARG A 105 -7.48 -13.34 -11.94
N VAL A 106 -7.31 -14.52 -11.34
CA VAL A 106 -7.18 -15.77 -12.09
C VAL A 106 -8.51 -16.00 -12.81
N ARG A 107 -8.56 -15.73 -14.13
CA ARG A 107 -9.65 -16.25 -14.95
C ARG A 107 -9.41 -17.75 -15.08
N ARG A 108 -10.29 -18.55 -14.47
CA ARG A 108 -10.39 -19.97 -14.82
C ARG A 108 -10.81 -20.03 -16.29
N SER A 109 -9.87 -20.37 -17.17
CA SER A 109 -10.21 -20.86 -18.50
C SER A 109 -11.04 -22.12 -18.30
N VAL A 110 -12.33 -22.09 -18.62
CA VAL A 110 -13.12 -23.32 -18.79
C VAL A 110 -12.66 -23.93 -20.11
N THR A 111 -11.55 -24.67 -20.07
CA THR A 111 -11.13 -25.53 -21.17
C THR A 111 -12.03 -26.75 -21.15
N GLY A 112 -13.12 -26.71 -21.90
CA GLY A 112 -14.03 -27.86 -22.03
C GLY A 112 -15.41 -27.52 -22.55
N GLN A 113 -15.51 -27.01 -23.78
CA GLN A 113 -16.74 -27.16 -24.55
C GLN A 113 -16.37 -27.46 -26.01
N PRO A 114 -16.67 -28.66 -26.54
CA PRO A 114 -16.44 -28.93 -27.95
C PRO A 114 -17.32 -28.00 -28.77
N ARG A 115 -16.72 -27.29 -29.71
CA ARG A 115 -17.48 -26.53 -30.72
C ARG A 115 -18.01 -27.53 -31.73
N ASP A 116 -19.29 -27.85 -31.66
CA ASP A 116 -19.99 -28.47 -32.77
C ASP A 116 -19.88 -27.56 -33.99
N ARG A 117 -19.27 -28.11 -35.05
CA ARG A 117 -19.12 -27.45 -36.33
C ARG A 117 -20.47 -27.43 -37.03
N PHE A 118 -21.15 -26.29 -37.03
CA PHE A 118 -22.16 -26.03 -38.05
C PHE A 118 -21.43 -25.66 -39.35
N ARG A 119 -21.55 -26.54 -40.36
CA ARG A 119 -21.29 -26.22 -41.76
C ARG A 119 -22.55 -25.57 -42.33
N PHE A 120 -22.40 -24.48 -43.06
CA PHE A 120 -23.36 -24.04 -44.09
C PHE A 120 -23.00 -24.69 -45.42
#